data_AF-A0A966SHK4-F1
#
_entry.id   AF-A0A966SHK4-F1
#
_cell.length_a   1.000
_cell.length_b   1.000
_cell.length_c   1.000
_cell.angle_alpha   90.00
_cell.angle_beta   90.00
_cell.angle_gamma   90.00
#
_symmetry.space_group_name_H-M   'P 1'
#
loop_
_entity.id
_entity.type
_entity.pdbx_description
1 polymer ?
#
loop_
_entity_poly.entity_id
_entity_poly.type
_entity_poly.pdbx_seq_one_letter_code
_entity_poly.pdbx_strand_id
1 'polypeptide(L)'
;MASVPPETKVQAVLIWGTDESKPTGKSLKEVDTKLREKLGKIFKWQNYFEVSRQNSGALPGKSQVIKLSEDCSVDIKILPDNTAEVKLMGKGKAIVTRRHSLTKPDALVLAGDDKNNTAWFVVLNFN
;
A
#
# COMPACT_ATOMS: atom_id res chain seq x y z
N MET A 1 -16.22 -11.59 29.55
CA MET A 1 -16.45 -11.16 28.15
C MET A 1 -15.12 -10.66 27.62
N ALA A 2 -14.48 -11.36 26.69
CA ALA A 2 -13.23 -10.90 26.12
C ALA A 2 -13.54 -9.77 25.14
N SER A 3 -13.10 -8.55 25.45
CA SER A 3 -13.14 -7.42 24.53
C SER A 3 -12.35 -7.83 23.29
N VAL A 4 -13.06 -8.07 22.19
CA VAL A 4 -12.41 -8.30 20.90
C VAL A 4 -11.58 -7.05 20.65
N PRO A 5 -10.25 -7.17 20.50
CA PRO A 5 -9.44 -6.00 20.23
C PRO A 5 -9.95 -5.33 18.94
N PRO A 6 -10.01 -3.99 18.91
CA PRO A 6 -10.69 -3.27 17.83
C PRO A 6 -10.07 -3.63 16.48
N GLU A 7 -10.92 -3.92 15.51
CA GLU A 7 -10.49 -4.08 14.12
C GLU A 7 -9.80 -2.79 13.66
N THR A 8 -8.60 -2.93 13.11
CA THR A 8 -7.89 -1.78 12.51
C THR A 8 -8.33 -1.68 11.06
N LYS A 9 -8.93 -0.57 10.66
CA LYS A 9 -9.31 -0.39 9.27
C LYS A 9 -8.06 -0.06 8.47
N VAL A 10 -7.84 -0.84 7.43
CA VAL A 10 -6.74 -0.64 6.49
C VAL A 10 -7.31 -0.29 5.13
N GLN A 11 -6.82 0.81 4.58
CA GLN A 11 -6.94 1.10 3.17
C GLN A 11 -5.60 0.85 2.50
N ALA A 12 -5.57 -0.08 1.55
CA ALA A 12 -4.45 -0.35 0.68
C ALA A 12 -4.71 0.22 -0.71
N VAL A 13 -3.81 1.05 -1.19
CA VAL A 13 -3.89 1.69 -2.51
C VAL A 13 -2.67 1.29 -3.32
N LEU A 14 -2.90 0.63 -4.45
CA LEU A 14 -1.87 0.37 -5.45
C LEU A 14 -1.75 1.58 -6.36
N ILE A 15 -0.55 2.14 -6.41
CA ILE A 15 -0.19 3.30 -7.20
C ILE A 15 0.88 2.89 -8.18
N TRP A 16 0.82 3.46 -9.37
CA TRP A 16 1.82 3.28 -10.40
C TRP A 16 2.47 4.63 -10.69
N GLY A 17 3.78 4.71 -10.46
CA GLY A 17 4.59 5.88 -10.78
C GLY A 17 5.31 5.69 -12.11
N THR A 18 5.29 6.72 -12.93
CA THR A 18 5.96 6.74 -14.24
C THR A 18 6.40 8.17 -14.58
N ASP A 19 7.46 8.29 -15.38
CA ASP A 19 7.83 9.56 -16.03
C ASP A 19 7.08 9.76 -17.35
N GLU A 20 6.45 8.71 -17.86
CA GLU A 20 5.70 8.75 -19.11
C GLU A 20 4.30 9.34 -18.92
N SER A 21 3.70 9.74 -20.04
CA SER A 21 2.30 10.17 -20.07
C SER A 21 1.36 9.00 -19.75
N LYS A 22 0.17 9.31 -19.25
CA LYS A 22 -0.86 8.32 -18.93
C LYS A 22 -1.03 7.30 -20.07
N PRO A 23 -0.94 5.98 -19.82
CA PRO A 23 -1.00 4.97 -20.85
C PRO A 23 -2.37 5.02 -21.54
N THR A 24 -2.34 5.22 -22.85
CA THR A 24 -3.50 5.20 -23.72
C THR A 24 -4.18 3.83 -23.63
N GLY A 25 -5.33 3.78 -22.96
CA GLY A 25 -6.13 2.56 -22.82
C GLY A 25 -6.36 2.09 -21.38
N LYS A 26 -5.68 2.65 -20.38
CA LYS A 26 -6.01 2.37 -18.97
C LYS A 26 -6.70 3.58 -18.34
N SER A 27 -7.92 3.38 -17.85
CA SER A 27 -8.66 4.38 -17.06
C SER A 27 -8.11 4.45 -15.63
N LEU A 28 -6.82 4.75 -15.50
CA LEU A 28 -6.19 4.97 -14.20
C LEU A 28 -6.62 6.33 -13.66
N LYS A 29 -6.96 6.38 -12.37
CA LYS A 29 -7.22 7.65 -11.70
C LYS A 29 -5.89 8.29 -11.31
N GLU A 30 -5.78 9.59 -11.44
CA GLU A 30 -4.66 10.30 -10.82
C GLU A 30 -4.80 10.21 -9.31
N VAL A 31 -3.69 10.05 -8.61
CA VAL A 31 -3.70 10.11 -7.15
C VAL A 31 -4.00 11.53 -6.69
N ASP A 32 -4.51 11.67 -5.48
CA ASP A 32 -4.75 12.99 -4.88
C ASP A 32 -3.46 13.84 -4.88
N THR A 33 -3.61 15.15 -5.07
CA THR A 33 -2.48 16.09 -5.14
C THR A 33 -1.54 15.97 -3.93
N LYS A 34 -2.09 15.79 -2.72
CA LYS A 34 -1.27 15.63 -1.50
C LYS A 34 -0.41 14.37 -1.56
N LEU A 35 -0.99 13.27 -2.06
CA LEU A 35 -0.28 12.01 -2.18
C LEU A 35 0.77 12.07 -3.29
N ARG A 36 0.42 12.69 -4.43
CA ARG A 36 1.35 12.96 -5.54
C ARG A 36 2.56 13.74 -5.06
N GLU A 37 2.36 14.82 -4.31
CA GLU A 37 3.46 15.64 -3.78
C GLU A 37 4.31 14.87 -2.77
N LYS A 38 3.68 14.11 -1.87
CA LYS A 38 4.41 13.27 -0.90
C LYS A 38 5.29 12.24 -1.62
N LEU A 39 4.75 11.58 -2.65
CA LEU A 39 5.48 10.60 -3.44
C LEU A 39 6.59 11.26 -4.27
N GLY A 40 6.32 12.38 -4.94
CA GLY A 40 7.30 13.11 -5.75
C GLY A 40 8.46 13.72 -4.94
N LYS A 41 8.28 13.95 -3.63
CA LYS A 41 9.38 14.34 -2.73
C LYS A 41 10.30 13.18 -2.35
N ILE A 42 9.79 11.94 -2.42
CA ILE A 42 10.51 10.73 -1.97
C ILE A 42 11.07 9.96 -3.17
N PHE A 43 10.36 9.97 -4.30
CA PHE A 43 10.64 9.18 -5.49
C PHE A 43 10.78 10.07 -6.72
N LYS A 44 11.54 9.59 -7.71
CA LYS A 44 11.92 10.33 -8.92
C LYS A 44 10.81 10.53 -9.96
N TRP A 45 9.67 9.83 -9.85
CA TRP A 45 8.63 9.82 -10.88
C TRP A 45 7.80 11.10 -10.89
N GLN A 46 7.45 11.59 -12.08
CA GLN A 46 6.63 12.79 -12.26
C GLN A 46 5.12 12.55 -12.14
N ASN A 47 4.66 11.38 -12.58
CA ASN A 47 3.24 11.02 -12.63
C ASN A 47 2.95 9.83 -11.71
N TYR A 48 1.85 9.90 -10.99
CA TYR A 48 1.39 8.84 -10.09
C TYR A 48 -0.11 8.59 -10.32
N PHE A 49 -0.45 7.33 -10.54
CA PHE A 49 -1.82 6.92 -10.84
C PHE A 49 -2.29 5.82 -9.90
N GLU A 50 -3.49 5.98 -9.34
CA GLU A 50 -4.20 4.93 -8.62
C GLU A 50 -4.65 3.85 -9.60
N VAL A 51 -4.16 2.64 -9.35
CA VAL A 51 -4.45 1.43 -10.11
C VAL A 51 -5.63 0.69 -9.49
N SER A 52 -5.61 0.58 -8.16
CA SER A 52 -6.59 -0.16 -7.39
C SER A 52 -6.59 0.32 -5.94
N ARG A 53 -7.76 0.31 -5.32
CA ARG A 53 -7.95 0.66 -3.91
C ARG A 53 -8.79 -0.43 -3.25
N GLN A 54 -8.29 -0.95 -2.13
CA GLN A 54 -8.96 -1.95 -1.33
C GLN A 54 -9.05 -1.48 0.12
N ASN A 55 -10.21 -1.68 0.74
CA ASN A 55 -10.38 -1.44 2.17
C ASN A 55 -10.62 -2.79 2.85
N SER A 56 -10.01 -3.01 3.99
CA SER A 56 -10.11 -4.26 4.76
C SER A 56 -9.94 -3.98 6.25
N GLY A 57 -10.56 -4.82 7.09
CA GLY A 57 -10.31 -4.82 8.53
C GLY A 57 -9.21 -5.81 8.88
N ALA A 58 -8.16 -5.35 9.55
CA ALA A 58 -7.13 -6.20 10.12
C ALA A 58 -7.43 -6.44 11.61
N LEU A 59 -7.61 -7.71 11.98
CA LEU A 59 -7.79 -8.11 13.37
C LEU A 59 -6.43 -8.45 13.99
N PRO A 60 -6.15 -8.01 15.22
CA PRO A 60 -4.88 -8.34 15.84
C PRO A 60 -4.75 -9.81 16.19
N GLY A 61 -3.53 -10.32 16.03
CA GLY A 61 -3.23 -11.75 16.07
C GLY A 61 -3.63 -12.52 14.81
N LYS A 62 -4.31 -11.91 13.83
CA LYS A 62 -4.59 -12.51 12.53
C LYS A 62 -3.81 -11.82 11.41
N SER A 63 -3.45 -12.62 10.41
CA SER A 63 -2.91 -12.12 9.14
C SER A 63 -4.06 -11.80 8.19
N GLN A 64 -4.09 -10.58 7.67
CA GLN A 64 -5.05 -10.09 6.69
C GLN A 64 -4.35 -9.89 5.35
N VAL A 65 -4.71 -10.70 4.36
CA VAL A 65 -4.19 -10.57 3.00
C VAL A 65 -5.13 -9.71 2.17
N ILE A 66 -4.61 -8.62 1.61
CA ILE A 66 -5.31 -7.73 0.70
C ILE A 66 -4.72 -7.92 -0.70
N LYS A 67 -5.51 -8.46 -1.63
CA LYS A 67 -5.11 -8.60 -3.03
C LYS A 67 -5.42 -7.31 -3.77
N LEU A 68 -4.38 -6.65 -4.29
CA LEU A 68 -4.49 -5.38 -5.01
C LEU A 68 -4.57 -5.59 -6.53
N SER A 69 -3.82 -6.55 -7.05
CA SER A 69 -3.83 -7.01 -8.44
C SER A 69 -3.50 -8.50 -8.53
N GLU A 70 -3.47 -9.06 -9.74
CA GLU A 70 -3.10 -10.48 -9.94
C GLU A 70 -1.68 -10.76 -9.46
N ASP A 71 -0.77 -9.83 -9.70
CA ASP A 71 0.63 -9.94 -9.30
C ASP A 71 0.94 -9.24 -7.97
N CYS A 72 0.04 -8.47 -7.36
CA CYS A 72 0.32 -7.69 -6.16
C CYS A 72 -0.68 -7.96 -5.02
N SER A 73 -0.15 -8.34 -3.87
CA SER A 73 -0.91 -8.48 -2.63
C SER A 73 -0.09 -8.01 -1.44
N VAL A 74 -0.76 -7.63 -0.37
CA VAL A 74 -0.11 -7.28 0.90
C VAL A 74 -0.68 -8.17 1.99
N ASP A 75 0.20 -8.79 2.78
CA ASP A 75 -0.17 -9.46 4.02
C ASP A 75 0.07 -8.51 5.20
N ILE A 76 -0.94 -8.34 6.04
CA ILE A 76 -0.94 -7.37 7.14
C ILE A 76 -1.23 -8.11 8.42
N LYS A 77 -0.31 -8.01 9.37
CA LYS A 77 -0.45 -8.62 10.69
C LYS A 77 -0.33 -7.55 11.76
N ILE A 78 -1.38 -7.38 12.56
CA ILE A 78 -1.33 -6.45 13.69
C ILE A 78 -0.70 -7.16 14.89
N LEU A 79 0.44 -6.64 15.31
CA LEU A 79 1.23 -7.07 16.46
C LEU A 79 0.70 -6.42 17.75
N PRO A 80 0.91 -7.07 18.92
CA PRO A 80 0.38 -6.59 20.21
C PRO A 80 0.94 -5.24 20.66
N ASP A 81 2.07 -4.78 20.11
CA ASP A 81 2.69 -3.49 20.39
C ASP A 81 2.11 -2.31 19.57
N ASN A 82 0.88 -2.45 19.03
CA ASN A 82 0.27 -1.50 18.09
C ASN A 82 1.15 -1.25 16.85
N THR A 83 1.77 -2.31 16.35
CA THR A 83 2.57 -2.27 15.12
C THR A 83 1.93 -3.17 14.08
N ALA A 84 1.70 -2.65 12.89
CA ALA A 84 1.38 -3.45 11.73
C ALA A 84 2.68 -3.96 11.09
N GLU A 85 2.85 -5.27 11.03
CA GLU A 85 3.80 -5.89 10.12
C GLU A 85 3.13 -6.06 8.76
N VAL A 86 3.69 -5.43 7.74
CA VAL A 86 3.16 -5.51 6.37
C VAL A 86 4.18 -6.12 5.44
N LYS A 87 3.75 -7.14 4.72
CA LYS A 87 4.54 -7.88 3.75
C LYS A 87 3.96 -7.69 2.37
N LEU A 88 4.67 -6.94 1.53
CA LEU A 88 4.35 -6.79 0.12
C LEU A 88 4.75 -8.06 -0.63
N MET A 89 3.80 -8.62 -1.36
CA MET A 89 3.98 -9.76 -2.23
C MET A 89 3.79 -9.33 -3.69
N GLY A 90 4.77 -9.67 -4.51
CA GLY A 90 4.84 -9.40 -5.95
C GLY A 90 5.08 -10.70 -6.70
N LYS A 91 4.24 -11.04 -7.69
CA LYS A 91 4.30 -12.29 -8.46
C LYS A 91 4.38 -13.54 -7.56
N GLY A 92 3.63 -13.55 -6.46
CA GLY A 92 3.63 -14.64 -5.47
C GLY A 92 4.87 -14.72 -4.57
N LYS A 93 5.82 -13.78 -4.69
CA LYS A 93 7.03 -13.72 -3.86
C LYS A 93 7.00 -12.52 -2.92
N ALA A 94 7.51 -12.68 -1.72
CA ALA A 94 7.68 -11.54 -0.81
C ALA A 94 8.74 -10.59 -1.37
N ILE A 95 8.35 -9.33 -1.61
CA ILE A 95 9.24 -8.28 -2.12
C ILE A 95 9.84 -7.50 -0.97
N VAL A 96 9.00 -7.01 -0.05
CA VAL A 96 9.43 -6.25 1.12
C VAL A 96 8.56 -6.59 2.32
N THR A 97 9.16 -6.64 3.50
CA THR A 97 8.45 -6.70 4.78
C THR A 97 8.84 -5.49 5.59
N ARG A 98 7.84 -4.73 6.07
CA ARG A 98 8.08 -3.53 6.87
C ARG A 98 7.13 -3.50 8.06
N ARG A 99 7.66 -3.06 9.20
CA ARG A 99 6.87 -2.77 10.40
C ARG A 99 6.50 -1.29 10.43
N HIS A 100 5.26 -1.00 10.80
CA HIS A 100 4.72 0.35 10.88
C HIS A 100 3.90 0.51 12.16
N SER A 101 4.26 1.49 12.98
CA SER A 101 3.54 1.78 14.22
C SER A 101 2.20 2.43 13.92
N LEU A 102 1.10 1.79 14.32
CA LEU A 102 -0.28 2.28 14.19
C LEU A 102 -0.54 3.54 15.02
N THR A 103 0.37 3.86 15.95
CA THR A 103 0.34 5.10 16.73
C THR A 103 0.66 6.33 15.88
N LYS A 104 1.22 6.16 14.68
CA LYS A 104 1.55 7.28 13.78
C LYS A 104 0.40 7.50 12.80
N PRO A 105 -0.04 8.76 12.58
CA PRO A 105 -1.05 9.07 11.57
C PRO A 105 -0.50 9.05 10.14
N ASP A 106 0.71 8.52 9.91
CA ASP A 106 1.38 8.60 8.61
C ASP A 106 1.09 7.34 7.79
N ALA A 107 0.80 7.53 6.50
CA ALA A 107 0.64 6.43 5.56
C ALA A 107 1.93 5.60 5.44
N LEU A 108 1.82 4.28 5.50
CA LEU A 108 2.93 3.40 5.14
C LEU A 108 3.03 3.31 3.61
N VAL A 109 4.14 3.76 3.05
CA VAL A 109 4.44 3.61 1.61
C VAL A 109 5.46 2.50 1.41
N LEU A 110 5.10 1.50 0.60
CA LEU A 110 5.97 0.40 0.18
C LEU A 110 6.25 0.55 -1.32
N ALA A 111 7.51 0.70 -1.70
CA ALA A 111 7.92 0.66 -3.09
C ALA A 111 8.16 -0.80 -3.50
N GLY A 112 7.55 -1.19 -4.62
CA GLY A 112 7.81 -2.47 -5.28
C GLY A 112 8.96 -2.36 -6.27
N ASP A 113 8.97 -3.31 -7.20
CA ASP A 113 9.97 -3.44 -8.26
C ASP A 113 9.92 -2.23 -9.21
N ASP A 114 11.07 -1.64 -9.53
CA ASP A 114 11.24 -0.64 -10.57
C ASP A 114 11.70 -1.33 -11.87
N LYS A 115 10.79 -1.44 -12.83
CA LYS A 115 11.09 -2.02 -14.15
C LYS A 115 10.49 -1.16 -15.25
N ASN A 116 11.23 -1.07 -16.36
CA ASN A 116 10.83 -0.35 -17.57
C ASN A 116 10.47 1.13 -17.31
N ASN A 117 11.29 1.83 -16.52
CA ASN A 117 11.05 3.25 -16.21
C ASN A 117 9.67 3.51 -15.57
N THR A 118 9.19 2.54 -14.79
CA THR A 118 8.01 2.66 -13.95
C THR A 118 8.23 1.96 -12.63
N ALA A 119 7.48 2.35 -11.60
CA ALA A 119 7.49 1.65 -10.32
C ALA A 119 6.07 1.51 -9.78
N TRP A 120 5.87 0.48 -8.97
CA TRP A 120 4.62 0.26 -8.25
C TRP A 120 4.81 0.64 -6.79
N PHE A 121 3.82 1.30 -6.22
CA PHE A 121 3.80 1.71 -4.82
C PHE A 121 2.54 1.19 -4.18
N VAL A 122 2.65 0.70 -2.96
CA VAL A 122 1.49 0.37 -2.14
C VAL A 122 1.46 1.31 -0.96
N VAL A 123 0.40 2.10 -0.89
CA VAL A 123 0.15 3.05 0.19
C VAL A 123 -0.90 2.46 1.12
N LEU A 124 -0.57 2.39 2.40
CA LEU A 124 -1.38 1.78 3.43
C LEU A 124 -1.72 2.81 4.48
N ASN A 125 -3.01 3.13 4.59
CA ASN A 125 -3.54 3.99 5.62
C ASN A 125 -4.24 3.12 6.66
N PHE A 126 -3.81 3.25 7.91
CA PHE A 126 -4.41 2.58 9.07
C PHE A 126 -5.29 3.59 9.80
N ASN A 127 -6.53 3.22 10.12
CA ASN A 127 -7.55 4.14 10.65
C ASN A 127 -8.54 3.47 11.61
#